data_AF-A0A537KMP7-F1
#
_entry.id   AF-A0A537KMP7-F1
#
_cell.length_a   1.000
_cell.length_b   1.000
_cell.length_c   1.000
_cell.angle_alpha   90.00
_cell.angle_beta   90.00
_cell.angle_gamma   90.00
#
_symmetry.space_group_name_H-M   'P 1'
#
loop_
_entity.id
_entity.type
_entity.pdbx_description
1 polymer ?
#
loop_
_entity_poly.entity_id
_entity_poly.type
_entity_poly.pdbx_seq_one_letter_code
_entity_poly.pdbx_strand_id
1 'polypeptide(L)'
;MDEKRDEKPQQYAFQSLNYSLSAGYLILPFEYKDYNQTNLNIYAELLGGQNLDWEYEKYYLDLAPSLQLIFKSTSKLNLGYRFQLKSDIYRNMKSSWMVSYEYIFLNALKKKNAK
;
A
#
# COMPACT_ATOMS: atom_id res chain seq x y z
N MET A 1 -1.08 -42.34 30.31
CA MET A 1 0.02 -41.38 30.22
C MET A 1 0.83 -41.82 29.02
N ASP A 2 0.70 -41.31 27.79
CA ASP A 2 0.28 -40.01 27.32
C ASP A 2 -0.55 -40.15 26.04
N GLU A 3 -1.71 -39.52 26.03
CA GLU A 3 -2.62 -39.44 24.89
C GLU A 3 -1.98 -38.49 23.87
N LYS A 4 -1.40 -39.04 22.80
CA LYS A 4 -1.02 -38.29 21.61
C LYS A 4 -2.29 -37.64 21.08
N ARG A 5 -2.48 -36.36 21.41
CA ARG A 5 -3.53 -35.52 20.85
C ARG A 5 -3.41 -35.59 19.33
N ASP A 6 -4.47 -36.07 18.68
CA ASP A 6 -4.64 -36.04 17.24
C ASP A 6 -4.52 -34.59 16.74
N GLU A 7 -3.31 -34.19 16.34
CA GLU A 7 -3.09 -32.98 15.56
C GLU A 7 -3.68 -33.23 14.17
N LYS A 8 -4.96 -32.90 14.02
CA LYS A 8 -5.57 -32.77 12.70
C LYS A 8 -4.66 -31.88 11.85
N PRO A 9 -4.36 -32.25 10.58
CA PRO A 9 -3.59 -31.35 9.72
C PRO A 9 -4.29 -30.00 9.75
N GLN A 10 -3.58 -28.98 10.19
CA GLN A 10 -4.15 -27.64 10.29
C GLN A 10 -4.78 -27.34 8.93
N GLN A 11 -6.01 -26.80 8.94
CA GLN A 11 -6.76 -26.46 7.72
C GLN A 11 -6.71 -24.97 7.35
N TYR A 12 -6.10 -24.14 8.23
CA TYR A 12 -5.78 -22.75 7.96
C TYR A 12 -4.41 -22.37 8.53
N ALA A 13 -3.70 -21.44 7.88
CA ALA A 13 -2.50 -20.83 8.43
C ALA A 13 -2.87 -19.87 9.58
N PHE A 14 -2.34 -20.08 10.79
CA PHE A 14 -2.58 -19.19 11.93
C PHE A 14 -1.46 -18.17 12.15
N GLN A 15 -0.28 -18.39 11.55
CA GLN A 15 0.87 -17.49 11.61
C GLN A 15 1.34 -17.11 10.23
N SER A 16 1.53 -15.80 10.02
CA SER A 16 2.09 -15.24 8.80
C SER A 16 3.13 -14.17 9.11
N LEU A 17 4.20 -14.16 8.34
CA LEU A 17 5.21 -13.12 8.34
C LEU A 17 4.97 -12.25 7.11
N ASN A 18 4.62 -10.99 7.34
CA ASN A 18 4.36 -10.02 6.27
C ASN A 18 5.49 -9.00 6.24
N TYR A 19 5.99 -8.70 5.06
CA TYR A 19 7.05 -7.72 4.84
C TYR A 19 6.67 -6.78 3.69
N SER A 20 7.02 -5.51 3.85
CA SER A 20 6.80 -4.48 2.83
C SER A 20 8.09 -3.71 2.63
N LEU A 21 8.62 -3.71 1.41
CA LEU A 21 9.74 -2.89 1.01
C LEU A 21 9.24 -1.81 0.07
N SER A 22 9.60 -0.56 0.31
CA SER A 22 9.12 0.51 -0.56
C SER A 22 10.17 1.56 -0.85
N ALA A 23 10.09 2.12 -2.05
CA ALA A 23 10.98 3.16 -2.53
C ALA A 23 10.18 4.24 -3.25
N GLY A 24 10.42 5.49 -2.88
CA GLY A 24 9.81 6.66 -3.50
C GLY A 24 10.87 7.59 -4.05
N TYR A 25 10.58 8.23 -5.18
CA TYR A 25 11.42 9.23 -5.80
C TYR A 25 10.57 10.42 -6.24
N LEU A 26 10.92 11.60 -5.71
CA LEU A 26 10.31 12.86 -6.09
C LEU A 26 10.87 13.28 -7.46
N ILE A 27 10.04 13.22 -8.50
CA ILE A 27 10.45 13.59 -9.87
C ILE A 27 10.24 15.07 -10.12
N LEU A 28 9.12 15.64 -9.65
CA LEU A 28 8.79 17.03 -9.91
C LEU A 28 8.54 17.84 -8.64
N PRO A 29 8.94 19.12 -8.65
CA PRO A 29 9.43 19.90 -9.80
C PRO A 29 10.97 19.89 -9.94
N PHE A 30 11.49 19.88 -11.18
CA PHE A 30 12.93 20.03 -11.47
C PHE A 30 13.47 21.44 -11.12
N GLU A 31 12.62 22.48 -11.16
CA GLU A 31 12.89 23.83 -10.65
C GLU A 31 11.68 24.34 -9.85
N TYR A 32 11.89 24.62 -8.56
CA TYR A 32 10.89 25.28 -7.72
C TYR A 32 10.83 26.77 -8.06
N LYS A 33 9.74 27.22 -8.67
CA LYS A 33 9.45 28.64 -8.92
C LYS A 33 8.33 29.17 -8.03
N ASP A 34 7.34 28.34 -7.67
CA ASP A 34 6.17 28.74 -6.88
C ASP A 34 5.50 27.57 -6.14
N TYR A 35 4.83 27.84 -5.01
CA TYR A 35 4.03 26.85 -4.25
C TYR A 35 2.80 26.30 -4.98
N ASN A 36 2.41 26.93 -6.10
CA ASN A 36 1.33 26.47 -6.97
C ASN A 36 1.75 25.35 -7.94
N GLN A 37 3.03 24.98 -7.96
CA GLN A 37 3.51 23.96 -8.85
C GLN A 37 2.98 22.57 -8.46
N THR A 38 2.82 21.72 -9.46
CA THR A 38 2.39 20.34 -9.27
C THR A 38 3.62 19.51 -8.93
N ASN A 39 3.62 18.87 -7.76
CA ASN A 39 4.67 17.93 -7.40
C ASN A 39 4.27 16.53 -7.85
N LEU A 40 5.23 15.80 -8.41
CA LEU A 40 5.04 14.42 -8.85
C LEU A 40 6.03 13.55 -8.08
N ASN A 41 5.49 12.62 -7.33
CA ASN A 41 6.24 11.58 -6.64
C ASN A 41 5.90 10.23 -7.27
N ILE A 42 6.91 9.46 -7.62
CA ILE A 42 6.74 8.06 -8.03
C ILE A 42 7.13 7.19 -6.85
N TYR A 43 6.29 6.21 -6.56
CA TYR A 43 6.53 5.26 -5.50
C TYR A 43 6.35 3.85 -6.04
N ALA A 44 7.13 2.92 -5.53
CA ALA A 44 6.97 1.50 -5.79
C ALA A 44 7.03 0.76 -4.47
N GLU A 45 6.03 -0.08 -4.25
CA GLU A 45 5.93 -0.90 -3.06
C GLU A 45 5.98 -2.38 -3.44
N LEU A 46 6.86 -3.13 -2.79
CA LEU A 46 6.94 -4.56 -2.85
C LEU A 46 6.32 -5.12 -1.56
N LEU A 47 5.22 -5.85 -1.70
CA LEU A 47 4.47 -6.43 -0.59
C LEU A 47 4.62 -7.93 -0.65
N GLY A 48 5.19 -8.53 0.37
CA GLY A 48 5.30 -9.98 0.46
C GLY A 48 4.76 -10.49 1.78
N GLY A 49 4.36 -11.74 1.77
CA GLY A 49 4.01 -12.45 2.98
C GLY A 49 4.27 -13.93 2.83
N GLN A 50 4.67 -14.57 3.92
CA GLN A 50 4.92 -15.99 4.02
C GLN A 50 4.14 -16.58 5.18
N ASN A 51 3.41 -17.66 4.93
CA ASN A 51 2.74 -18.43 5.96
C ASN A 51 3.76 -19.38 6.61
N LEU A 52 3.83 -19.38 7.94
CA LEU A 52 4.83 -20.17 8.68
C LEU A 52 4.33 -21.59 9.01
N ASP A 53 3.02 -21.74 9.18
CA ASP A 53 2.39 -22.98 9.68
C ASP A 53 1.70 -23.80 8.57
N TRP A 54 1.82 -23.40 7.30
CA TRP A 54 1.02 -23.94 6.20
C TRP A 54 1.85 -24.35 4.98
N GLU A 55 1.69 -25.60 4.54
CA GLU A 55 2.56 -26.19 3.51
C GLU A 55 2.06 -26.01 2.05
N TYR A 56 0.76 -25.77 1.84
CA TYR A 56 0.17 -25.70 0.49
C TYR A 56 0.17 -24.30 -0.15
N GLU A 57 0.32 -23.25 0.64
CA GLU A 57 0.23 -21.84 0.21
C GLU A 57 1.28 -21.01 0.97
N LYS A 58 2.54 -21.14 0.54
CA LYS A 58 3.68 -20.67 1.35
C LYS A 58 3.93 -19.17 1.27
N TYR A 59 3.74 -18.54 0.12
CA TYR A 59 4.09 -17.12 0.00
C TYR A 59 3.33 -16.37 -1.11
N TYR A 60 3.23 -15.06 -0.93
CA TYR A 60 2.84 -14.12 -1.97
C TYR A 60 3.85 -12.98 -2.06
N LEU A 61 4.01 -12.44 -3.26
CA LEU A 61 4.83 -11.29 -3.59
C LEU A 61 4.09 -10.45 -4.62
N ASP A 62 3.65 -9.27 -4.21
CA ASP A 62 2.96 -8.28 -5.03
C ASP A 62 3.87 -7.07 -5.21
N LEU A 63 3.79 -6.44 -6.39
CA LEU A 63 4.38 -5.13 -6.65
C LEU A 63 3.26 -4.13 -6.90
N ALA A 64 3.39 -2.95 -6.28
CA ALA A 64 2.47 -1.84 -6.41
C ALA A 64 3.23 -0.55 -6.77
N PRO A 65 3.54 -0.33 -8.06
CA PRO A 65 3.88 1.00 -8.53
C PRO A 65 2.72 1.97 -8.31
N SER A 66 3.04 3.19 -7.90
CA SER A 66 2.09 4.28 -7.76
C SER A 66 2.67 5.65 -8.13
N LEU A 67 1.77 6.54 -8.52
CA LEU A 67 2.01 7.90 -8.91
C LEU A 67 1.22 8.79 -7.96
N GLN A 68 1.91 9.73 -7.31
CA GLN A 68 1.28 10.72 -6.44
C GLN A 68 1.50 12.10 -7.04
N LEU A 69 0.40 12.73 -7.44
CA LEU A 69 0.33 14.09 -7.95
C LEU A 69 -0.18 15.00 -6.84
N ILE A 70 0.57 16.03 -6.48
CA ILE A 70 0.22 16.98 -5.44
C ILE A 70 0.03 18.35 -6.09
N PHE A 71 -1.21 18.85 -6.08
CA PHE A 71 -1.58 20.15 -6.63
C PHE A 71 -1.73 21.17 -5.50
N LYS A 72 -1.06 22.32 -5.66
CA LYS A 72 -1.18 23.48 -4.76
C LYS A 72 -0.97 23.15 -3.28
N SER A 73 -0.21 22.09 -2.99
CA SER A 73 0.01 21.54 -1.64
C SER A 73 -1.27 21.17 -0.85
N THR A 74 -2.45 21.18 -1.47
CA THR A 74 -3.74 20.90 -0.79
C THR A 74 -4.45 19.70 -1.37
N SER A 75 -4.29 19.42 -2.66
CA SER A 75 -4.91 18.26 -3.31
C SER A 75 -3.84 17.22 -3.62
N LYS A 76 -4.04 15.97 -3.24
CA LYS A 76 -3.19 14.85 -3.63
C LYS A 76 -4.01 13.82 -4.38
N LEU A 77 -3.58 13.46 -5.58
CA LEU A 77 -4.13 12.39 -6.38
C LEU A 77 -3.12 11.26 -6.41
N ASN A 78 -3.50 10.11 -5.86
CA ASN A 78 -2.70 8.89 -5.84
C ASN A 78 -3.30 7.89 -6.83
N LEU A 79 -2.46 7.37 -7.71
CA LEU A 79 -2.79 6.37 -8.72
C LEU A 79 -1.83 5.19 -8.53
N GLY A 80 -2.31 4.10 -7.94
CA GLY A 80 -1.56 2.87 -7.74
C GLY A 80 -2.06 1.76 -8.63
N TYR A 81 -1.14 0.92 -9.11
CA TYR A 81 -1.48 -0.34 -9.76
C TYR A 81 -0.77 -1.46 -9.02
N ARG A 82 -1.54 -2.30 -8.34
CA ARG A 82 -1.01 -3.46 -7.61
C ARG A 82 -1.19 -4.70 -8.45
N PHE A 83 -0.13 -5.47 -8.64
CA PHE A 83 -0.19 -6.76 -9.32
C PHE A 83 0.70 -7.78 -8.64
N GLN A 84 0.28 -9.02 -8.70
CA GLN A 84 1.00 -10.15 -8.13
C GLN A 84 2.17 -10.54 -9.03
N LEU A 85 3.40 -10.50 -8.50
CA LEU A 85 4.61 -10.93 -9.22
C LEU A 85 4.77 -12.45 -9.15
N LYS A 86 4.72 -12.99 -7.92
CA LYS A 86 4.81 -14.43 -7.65
C LYS A 86 3.93 -14.76 -6.47
N SER A 87 3.16 -15.83 -6.58
CA SER A 87 2.41 -16.34 -5.44
C SER A 87 2.08 -17.80 -5.64
N ASP A 88 2.08 -18.48 -4.52
CA ASP A 88 1.64 -19.86 -4.37
C ASP A 88 0.22 -19.93 -3.75
N ILE A 89 -0.39 -18.76 -3.49
CA ILE A 89 -1.70 -18.61 -2.83
C ILE A 89 -2.75 -18.38 -3.90
N TYR A 90 -3.84 -19.14 -3.87
CA TYR A 90 -4.94 -18.94 -4.82
C TYR A 90 -5.74 -17.69 -4.44
N ARG A 91 -5.39 -16.56 -5.06
CA ARG A 91 -6.06 -15.26 -4.86
C ARG A 91 -6.95 -14.93 -6.05
N ASN A 92 -8.23 -14.65 -5.77
CA ASN A 92 -9.20 -14.20 -6.76
C ASN A 92 -8.85 -12.84 -7.39
N MET A 93 -8.06 -12.00 -6.70
CA MET A 93 -7.67 -10.67 -7.17
C MET A 93 -6.15 -10.58 -7.32
N LYS A 94 -5.65 -10.95 -8.51
CA LYS A 94 -4.22 -10.94 -8.88
C LYS A 94 -3.70 -9.55 -9.27
N SER A 95 -4.61 -8.65 -9.65
CA SER A 95 -4.30 -7.26 -9.99
C SER A 95 -5.42 -6.34 -9.54
N SER A 96 -5.07 -5.14 -9.09
CA SER A 96 -6.02 -4.13 -8.64
C SER A 96 -5.52 -2.72 -8.97
N TRP A 97 -6.44 -1.88 -9.41
CA TRP A 97 -6.21 -0.45 -9.61
C TRP A 97 -6.68 0.30 -8.36
N MET A 98 -5.83 1.17 -7.85
CA MET A 98 -6.12 2.02 -6.70
C MET A 98 -6.09 3.48 -7.13
N VAL A 99 -7.23 4.14 -7.04
CA VAL A 99 -7.33 5.59 -7.26
C VAL A 99 -7.79 6.22 -5.96
N SER A 100 -6.99 7.15 -5.44
CA SER A 100 -7.31 7.87 -4.21
C SER A 100 -7.10 9.36 -4.44
N TYR A 101 -8.10 10.16 -4.04
CA TYR A 101 -8.02 11.61 -4.09
C TYR A 101 -8.20 12.14 -2.67
N GLU A 102 -7.20 12.89 -2.20
CA GLU A 102 -7.17 13.53 -0.90
C GLU A 102 -7.21 15.04 -1.10
N TYR A 103 -8.08 15.73 -0.37
CA TYR A 103 -8.14 17.19 -0.35
C TYR A 103 -8.04 17.69 1.09
N ILE A 104 -7.04 18.53 1.35
CA ILE A 104 -6.77 19.10 2.66
C ILE A 104 -7.49 20.45 2.78
N PHE A 105 -8.49 20.51 3.65
CA PHE A 105 -9.20 21.73 3.98
C PHE A 105 -8.45 22.54 5.05
N LEU A 106 -7.48 23.36 4.64
CA LEU A 106 -6.79 24.29 5.54
C LEU A 106 -7.72 25.46 5.92
N ASN A 107 -7.76 25.84 7.20
CA ASN A 107 -8.57 26.98 7.72
C ASN A 107 -10.11 26.89 7.61
N ALA A 108 -10.69 25.70 7.36
CA ALA A 108 -12.15 25.56 7.17
C ALA A 108 -13.01 25.98 8.37
N LEU A 109 -12.45 25.99 9.58
CA LEU A 109 -13.14 26.37 10.83
C LEU A 109 -12.61 27.68 11.43
N LYS A 110 -12.12 28.62 10.61
CA LYS A 110 -11.74 29.95 11.11
C LYS A 110 -12.95 30.63 11.75
N LYS A 111 -13.07 30.50 13.07
CA LYS A 111 -14.04 31.20 13.91
C LYS A 111 -13.77 32.69 13.67
N LYS A 112 -14.72 33.38 13.01
CA LYS A 112 -14.79 34.83 13.03
C LYS A 112 -14.85 35.22 14.49
N ASN A 113 -13.74 35.68 15.06
CA ASN A 113 -13.81 36.52 16.25
C ASN A 113 -14.51 37.80 15.76
N ALA A 114 -15.82 37.83 15.98
CA ALA A 114 -16.62 39.03 15.80
C ALA A 114 -16.01 40.10 16.72
N LYS A 115 -15.66 41.21 16.09
CA LYS A 115 -15.24 42.45 16.75
C LYS A 115 -16.45 43.06 17.46
#